data_AF-A0AAE1HAN9-F1
#
_entry.id   AF-A0AAE1HAN9-F1
#
_cell.length_a   1.000
_cell.length_b   1.000
_cell.length_c   1.000
_cell.angle_alpha   90.00
_cell.angle_beta   90.00
_cell.angle_gamma   90.00
#
_symmetry.space_group_name_H-M   'P 1'
#
loop_
_entity.id
_entity.type
_entity.pdbx_description
1 polymer ?
#
loop_
_entity_poly.entity_id
_entity_poly.type
_entity_poly.pdbx_seq_one_letter_code
_entity_poly.pdbx_strand_id
1 'polypeptide(L)'
;MARTKLGLYQVVKDEEEVASIIRSAGALPLLATEDIEGGLVDLGQEAKDKGWMPVLKPFFKYMAKEWLPKVHILSVKDSVHRTNNASESSNRSLNRKLKAAKPSCYQVLLHKTLFPYHHDMFITHEQTSE
;
A
#
# COMPACT_ATOMS: atom_id res chain seq x y z
N MET A 1 12.85 13.36 12.82
CA MET A 1 13.21 14.40 11.83
C MET A 1 13.72 13.78 10.50
N ALA A 2 12.90 13.00 9.79
CA ALA A 2 13.28 12.42 8.47
C ALA A 2 12.31 12.79 7.32
N ARG A 3 11.10 13.29 7.64
CA ARG A 3 10.04 13.56 6.66
C ARG A 3 10.29 14.77 5.75
N THR A 4 11.25 15.63 6.07
CA THR A 4 11.53 16.88 5.35
C THR A 4 12.73 16.82 4.39
N LYS A 5 13.54 15.77 4.40
CA LYS A 5 14.79 15.73 3.59
C LYS A 5 14.59 15.45 2.10
N LEU A 6 13.46 14.86 1.70
CA LEU A 6 13.22 14.44 0.31
C LEU A 6 12.14 15.25 -0.41
N GLY A 7 11.45 16.17 0.28
CA GLY A 7 10.40 17.00 -0.33
C GLY A 7 9.13 16.25 -0.76
N LEU A 8 8.99 14.95 -0.44
CA LEU A 8 7.90 14.10 -0.95
C LEU A 8 6.59 14.21 -0.18
N TYR A 9 6.54 14.99 0.91
CA TYR A 9 5.41 14.98 1.84
C TYR A 9 4.07 15.30 1.17
N GLN A 10 4.04 16.36 0.35
CA GLN A 10 2.80 16.80 -0.30
C GLN A 10 2.34 15.78 -1.34
N VAL A 11 3.26 15.32 -2.20
CA VAL A 11 2.94 14.33 -3.24
C VAL A 11 2.47 13.01 -2.64
N VAL A 12 3.07 12.54 -1.54
CA VAL A 12 2.61 11.33 -0.83
C VAL A 12 1.20 11.47 -0.28
N LYS A 13 0.76 12.69 0.04
CA LYS A 13 -0.58 12.94 0.56
C LYS A 13 -1.63 12.95 -0.55
N ASP A 14 -1.25 13.49 -1.72
CA ASP A 14 -2.18 13.76 -2.81
C ASP A 14 -2.23 12.60 -3.83
N GLU A 15 -1.13 11.84 -3.96
CA GLU A 15 -0.97 10.77 -4.96
C GLU A 15 -0.85 9.39 -4.29
N GLU A 16 -1.93 8.60 -4.36
CA GLU A 16 -2.01 7.29 -3.70
C GLU A 16 -0.99 6.29 -4.27
N GLU A 17 -0.65 6.39 -5.56
CA GLU A 17 0.35 5.53 -6.21
C GLU A 17 1.75 5.76 -5.63
N VAL A 18 2.14 7.03 -5.44
CA VAL A 18 3.40 7.42 -4.82
C VAL A 18 3.44 6.93 -3.37
N ALA A 19 2.33 7.12 -2.64
CA ALA A 19 2.19 6.61 -1.28
C ALA A 19 2.33 5.08 -1.22
N SER A 20 1.74 4.36 -2.18
CA SER A 20 1.82 2.90 -2.28
C SER A 20 3.26 2.43 -2.47
N ILE A 21 3.98 2.98 -3.44
CA ILE A 21 5.39 2.61 -3.72
C ILE A 21 6.27 2.83 -2.48
N ILE A 22 6.11 3.98 -1.80
CA ILE A 22 6.89 4.29 -0.59
C ILE A 22 6.54 3.35 0.57
N ARG A 23 5.27 2.96 0.73
CA ARG A 23 4.88 1.98 1.75
C ARG A 23 5.44 0.59 1.43
N SER A 24 5.44 0.17 0.16
CA SER A 24 6.03 -1.09 -0.28
C SER A 24 7.54 -1.13 -0.01
N ALA A 25 8.25 -0.01 -0.22
CA ALA A 25 9.66 0.09 0.16
C ALA A 25 9.91 -0.12 1.67
N GLY A 26 8.93 0.27 2.51
CA GLY A 26 8.96 0.00 3.95
C GLY A 26 8.78 -1.48 4.33
N ALA A 27 8.34 -2.32 3.39
CA ALA A 27 8.23 -3.76 3.57
C ALA A 27 9.48 -4.54 3.13
N LEU A 28 10.43 -3.90 2.42
CA LEU A 28 11.68 -4.55 1.98
C LEU A 28 12.44 -5.24 3.13
N PRO A 29 12.56 -4.66 4.35
CA PRO A 29 13.18 -5.34 5.50
C PRO A 29 12.57 -6.70 5.86
N LEU A 30 11.35 -7.01 5.41
CA LEU A 30 10.71 -8.31 5.66
C LEU A 30 11.20 -9.41 4.71
N LEU A 31 11.90 -9.04 3.63
CA LEU A 31 12.48 -9.97 2.68
C LEU A 31 13.80 -10.54 3.20
N ALA A 32 14.25 -11.63 2.56
CA ALA A 32 15.60 -12.15 2.78
C ALA A 32 16.63 -11.11 2.34
N THR A 33 17.82 -11.12 2.93
CA THR A 33 18.87 -10.15 2.61
C THR A 33 19.18 -10.12 1.11
N GLU A 34 19.24 -11.29 0.49
CA GLU A 34 19.48 -11.53 -0.93
C GLU A 34 18.37 -10.97 -1.84
N ASP A 35 17.15 -10.83 -1.33
CA ASP A 35 15.98 -10.39 -2.11
C ASP A 35 15.72 -8.88 -1.99
N ILE A 36 16.32 -8.19 -1.00
CA ILE A 36 16.06 -6.76 -0.75
C ILE A 36 16.45 -5.88 -1.94
N GLU A 37 17.60 -6.17 -2.56
CA GLU A 37 18.07 -5.40 -3.72
C GLU A 37 17.14 -5.57 -4.91
N GLY A 38 16.74 -6.83 -5.21
CA GLY A 38 15.75 -7.14 -6.24
C GLY A 38 14.42 -6.42 -6.00
N GLY A 39 13.91 -6.46 -4.77
CA GLY A 39 12.69 -5.75 -4.41
C GLY A 39 12.79 -4.23 -4.59
N LEU A 40 13.96 -3.63 -4.36
CA LEU A 40 14.16 -2.19 -4.63
C LEU A 40 14.17 -1.89 -6.14
N VAL A 41 14.74 -2.79 -6.96
CA VAL A 41 14.73 -2.68 -8.42
C VAL A 41 13.29 -2.78 -8.95
N ASP A 42 12.50 -3.74 -8.46
CA ASP A 42 11.10 -3.93 -8.86
C ASP A 42 10.25 -2.69 -8.55
N LEU A 43 10.42 -2.09 -7.36
CA LEU A 43 9.75 -0.84 -7.01
C LEU A 43 10.19 0.34 -7.90
N GLY A 44 11.46 0.37 -8.29
CA GLY A 44 11.97 1.34 -9.26
C GLY A 44 11.31 1.18 -10.63
N GLN A 45 11.15 -0.07 -11.09
CA GLN A 45 10.47 -0.35 -12.34
C GLN A 45 8.98 0.00 -12.28
N GLU A 46 8.29 -0.34 -11.19
CA GLU A 46 6.90 0.07 -10.96
C GLU A 46 6.74 1.60 -10.99
N ALA A 47 7.64 2.33 -10.33
CA ALA A 47 7.65 3.80 -10.36
C ALA A 47 7.89 4.36 -11.76
N LYS A 48 8.67 3.67 -12.59
CA LYS A 48 8.91 4.05 -13.98
C LYS A 48 7.68 3.79 -14.85
N ASP A 49 7.05 2.64 -14.71
CA ASP A 49 5.87 2.24 -15.48
C ASP A 49 4.67 3.15 -15.19
N LYS A 50 4.55 3.62 -13.94
CA LYS A 50 3.53 4.59 -13.52
C LYS A 50 3.92 6.05 -13.77
N GLY A 51 5.10 6.32 -14.35
CA GLY A 51 5.54 7.69 -14.67
C GLY A 51 6.00 8.53 -13.46
N TRP A 52 6.09 7.95 -12.26
CA TRP A 52 6.50 8.64 -11.03
C TRP A 52 8.01 8.72 -10.82
N MET A 53 8.81 8.07 -11.67
CA MET A 53 10.27 8.05 -11.54
C MET A 53 10.91 9.45 -11.39
N PRO A 54 10.53 10.51 -12.15
CA PRO A 54 11.12 11.84 -11.97
C PRO A 54 10.95 12.38 -10.54
N VAL A 55 9.82 12.08 -9.90
CA VAL A 55 9.50 12.50 -8.53
C VAL A 55 10.19 11.60 -7.50
N LEU A 56 10.20 10.29 -7.74
CA LEU A 56 10.72 9.29 -6.80
C LEU A 56 12.24 9.04 -6.91
N LYS A 57 12.91 9.54 -7.96
CA LYS A 57 14.35 9.38 -8.16
C LYS A 57 15.21 9.77 -6.95
N PRO A 58 14.97 10.89 -6.24
CA PRO A 58 15.72 11.22 -5.02
C PRO A 58 15.51 10.20 -3.90
N PHE A 59 14.32 9.62 -3.79
CA PHE A 59 14.00 8.58 -2.81
C PHE A 59 14.73 7.27 -3.12
N PHE A 60 14.69 6.78 -4.37
CA PHE A 60 15.44 5.59 -4.75
C PHE A 60 16.95 5.79 -4.60
N LYS A 61 17.47 6.98 -4.92
CA LYS A 61 18.90 7.32 -4.67
C LYS A 61 19.24 7.28 -3.18
N TYR A 62 18.36 7.77 -2.32
CA TYR A 62 18.54 7.69 -0.87
C TYR A 62 18.56 6.23 -0.39
N MET A 63 17.60 5.41 -0.83
CA MET A 63 17.55 3.99 -0.49
C MET A 63 18.81 3.25 -0.94
N ALA A 64 19.24 3.45 -2.18
CA ALA A 64 20.45 2.84 -2.72
C ALA A 64 21.71 3.23 -1.93
N LYS A 65 21.80 4.49 -1.48
CA LYS A 65 22.97 4.99 -0.75
C LYS A 65 22.96 4.59 0.73
N GLU A 66 21.80 4.61 1.38
CA GLU A 66 21.70 4.52 2.83
C GLU A 66 21.22 3.16 3.34
N TRP A 67 20.41 2.46 2.53
CA TRP A 67 19.82 1.16 2.90
C TRP A 67 20.60 0.00 2.30
N LEU A 68 20.89 0.01 0.99
CA LEU A 68 21.56 -1.14 0.35
C LEU A 68 22.89 -1.55 1.03
N PRO A 69 23.77 -0.63 1.47
CA PRO A 69 25.00 -1.03 2.17
C PRO A 69 24.76 -1.73 3.51
N LYS A 70 23.54 -1.65 4.04
CA LYS A 70 23.13 -2.16 5.36
C LYS A 70 22.14 -3.33 5.26
N VAL A 71 21.95 -3.93 4.08
CA VAL A 71 20.96 -5.01 3.87
C VAL A 71 21.09 -6.16 4.87
N HIS A 72 22.33 -6.52 5.22
CA HIS A 72 22.67 -7.58 6.18
C HIS A 72 22.16 -7.34 7.62
N ILE A 73 21.89 -6.08 8.00
CA ILE A 73 21.26 -5.74 9.29
C ILE A 73 19.83 -5.19 9.14
N LEU A 74 19.40 -4.92 7.91
CA LEU A 74 18.05 -4.43 7.62
C LEU A 74 17.05 -5.58 7.51
N SER A 75 17.46 -6.74 6.99
CA SER A 75 16.58 -7.89 6.95
C SER A 75 16.21 -8.31 8.38
N VAL A 76 14.91 -8.34 8.65
CA VAL A 76 14.30 -8.90 9.87
C VAL A 76 13.58 -10.20 9.57
N LYS A 77 13.83 -10.81 8.41
CA LYS A 77 13.36 -12.15 8.09
C LYS A 77 13.84 -13.10 9.17
N ASP A 78 12.91 -13.87 9.72
CA ASP A 78 13.12 -14.83 10.82
C ASP A 78 13.62 -14.25 12.16
N SER A 79 13.63 -12.92 12.33
CA SER A 79 13.96 -12.30 13.61
C SER A 79 12.89 -12.61 14.68
N VAL A 80 13.31 -13.22 15.79
CA VAL A 80 12.44 -13.49 16.95
C VAL A 80 11.90 -12.20 17.58
N HIS A 81 12.63 -11.09 17.40
CA HIS A 81 12.23 -9.75 17.84
C HIS A 81 11.53 -8.95 16.74
N ARG A 82 11.07 -9.60 15.65
CA ARG A 82 10.28 -8.95 14.61
C ARG A 82 9.01 -8.39 15.22
N THR A 83 9.04 -7.11 15.53
CA THR A 83 7.84 -6.39 15.92
C THR A 83 6.94 -6.28 14.68
N ASN A 84 5.76 -6.85 14.77
CA ASN A 84 4.57 -6.63 13.95
C ASN A 84 4.11 -5.15 13.93
N ASN A 85 4.97 -4.20 14.29
CA ASN A 85 4.72 -2.77 14.44
C ASN A 85 4.11 -2.12 13.21
N ALA A 86 4.52 -2.51 11.99
CA ALA A 86 3.91 -2.00 10.77
C ALA A 86 2.45 -2.46 10.64
N SER A 87 2.18 -3.75 10.86
CA SER A 87 0.83 -4.33 10.89
C SER A 87 -0.01 -3.78 12.04
N GLU A 88 0.55 -3.60 13.24
CA GLU A 88 -0.11 -3.01 14.40
C GLU A 88 -0.38 -1.51 14.21
N SER A 89 0.52 -0.79 13.55
CA SER A 89 0.35 0.62 13.21
C SER A 89 -0.75 0.78 12.15
N SER A 90 -0.74 -0.05 11.11
CA SER A 90 -1.81 -0.12 10.11
C SER A 90 -3.14 -0.50 10.74
N ASN A 91 -3.18 -1.50 11.63
CA ASN A 91 -4.37 -1.88 12.36
C ASN A 91 -4.85 -0.78 13.31
N ARG A 92 -3.95 -0.06 13.98
CA ARG A 92 -4.30 1.10 14.82
C ARG A 92 -4.83 2.26 13.98
N SER A 93 -4.26 2.52 12.81
CA SER A 93 -4.71 3.54 11.86
C SER A 93 -6.08 3.20 11.29
N LEU A 94 -6.27 1.96 10.84
CA LEU A 94 -7.55 1.41 10.37
C LEU A 94 -8.61 1.50 11.47
N ASN A 95 -8.29 1.06 12.69
CA ASN A 95 -9.21 1.18 13.83
C ASN A 95 -9.59 2.62 14.14
N ARG A 96 -8.66 3.59 14.01
CA ARG A 96 -8.98 5.02 14.17
C ARG A 96 -9.90 5.53 13.08
N LYS A 97 -9.67 5.15 11.82
CA LYS A 97 -10.53 5.52 10.68
C LYS A 97 -11.93 4.91 10.81
N LEU A 98 -12.02 3.66 11.29
CA LEU A 98 -13.27 2.95 11.52
C LEU A 98 -14.04 3.42 12.76
N LYS A 99 -13.49 4.31 13.61
CA LYS A 99 -14.18 4.81 14.84
C LYS A 99 -15.56 5.42 14.59
N ALA A 100 -15.91 5.79 13.35
CA ALA A 100 -17.23 6.34 13.00
C ALA A 100 -18.22 5.32 12.41
N ALA A 101 -17.75 4.15 11.95
CA ALA A 101 -18.57 3.18 11.23
C ALA A 101 -18.08 1.77 11.50
N LYS A 102 -18.18 1.32 12.75
CA LYS A 102 -18.11 -0.12 13.04
C LYS A 102 -19.52 -0.69 12.88
N PRO A 103 -19.92 -1.23 11.70
CA PRO A 103 -20.99 -2.18 11.72
C PRO A 103 -20.51 -3.33 12.62
N SER A 104 -21.17 -3.50 13.76
CA SER A 104 -20.95 -4.68 14.61
C SER A 104 -21.13 -5.94 13.75
N CYS A 105 -20.53 -7.08 14.15
CA CYS A 105 -20.79 -8.35 13.47
C CYS A 105 -22.31 -8.64 13.34
N TYR A 106 -23.10 -8.09 14.27
CA TYR A 106 -24.56 -8.07 14.24
C TYR A 106 -25.14 -7.30 13.04
N GLN A 107 -24.57 -6.15 12.68
CA GLN A 107 -24.97 -5.35 11.51
C GLN A 107 -24.56 -5.98 10.17
N VAL A 108 -23.45 -6.74 10.13
CA VAL A 108 -23.06 -7.51 8.93
C VAL A 108 -24.01 -8.69 8.70
N LEU A 109 -24.46 -9.35 9.78
CA LEU A 109 -25.44 -10.44 9.69
C LEU A 109 -26.83 -9.93 9.26
N LEU A 110 -27.23 -8.73 9.69
CA LEU A 110 -28.46 -8.07 9.27
C LEU A 110 -28.42 -7.53 7.82
N HIS A 111 -27.24 -7.21 7.28
CA HIS A 111 -27.13 -6.70 5.91
C HIS A 111 -27.39 -7.79 4.85
N LYS A 112 -27.32 -9.07 5.21
CA LYS A 112 -27.73 -10.20 4.34
C LYS A 112 -29.24 -10.49 4.38
N THR A 113 -30.00 -9.90 5.31
CA THR A 113 -31.45 -10.14 5.43
C THR A 113 -32.31 -8.97 4.93
N LEU A 114 -31.73 -7.79 4.67
CA LEU A 114 -32.50 -6.58 4.33
C LEU A 114 -32.42 -6.13 2.86
N PHE A 115 -31.65 -6.81 2.01
CA PHE A 115 -31.71 -6.61 0.56
C PHE A 115 -32.20 -7.91 -0.11
N PRO A 116 -33.52 -8.10 -0.28
CA PRO A 116 -33.97 -9.08 -1.26
C PRO A 116 -33.50 -8.58 -2.62
N TYR A 117 -32.85 -9.48 -3.35
CA TYR A 117 -32.46 -9.34 -4.74
C TYR A 117 -33.49 -8.53 -5.56
N HIS A 118 -33.14 -7.30 -5.96
CA HIS A 118 -33.61 -6.77 -7.23
C HIS A 118 -32.66 -7.28 -8.32
N HIS A 119 -32.79 -8.57 -8.62
CA HIS A 119 -32.50 -9.05 -9.96
C HIS A 119 -33.73 -8.67 -10.78
N ASP A 120 -33.70 -7.52 -11.44
CA ASP A 120 -34.41 -7.26 -12.69
C ASP A 120 -34.14 -5.82 -13.12
N MET A 121 -34.08 -5.62 -14.43
CA MET A 121 -33.66 -4.43 -15.15
C MET A 121 -32.13 -4.33 -15.32
N PHE A 122 -31.62 -4.97 -16.37
CA PHE A 122 -31.02 -4.29 -17.51
C PHE A 122 -30.48 -5.33 -18.49
N ILE A 123 -31.34 -5.83 -19.40
CA ILE A 123 -30.90 -6.38 -20.69
C ILE A 123 -31.79 -5.81 -21.79
N THR A 124 -31.22 -4.78 -22.44
CA THR A 124 -31.31 -4.35 -23.85
C THR A 124 -32.67 -4.07 -24.48
N HIS A 125 -32.93 -2.77 -24.70
CA HIS A 125 -33.59 -2.30 -25.92
C HIS A 125 -32.69 -2.60 -27.13
N GLU A 126 -33.04 -3.60 -27.92
CA GLU A 126 -32.76 -3.58 -29.36
C GLU A 126 -34.07 -3.21 -30.07
N GLN A 127 -34.08 -2.02 -30.65
CA GLN A 127 -35.04 -1.62 -31.67
C GLN A 127 -34.53 -2.05 -33.05
N THR A 128 -35.49 -2.25 -33.97
CA THR A 128 -35.47 -2.23 -35.46
C THR A 128 -35.84 -3.58 -36.09
N SER A 129 -37.08 -3.70 -36.62
CA SER A 129 -37.48 -3.52 -38.03
C SER A 129 -37.06 -4.74 -38.87
N GLU A 130 -37.90 -5.49 -39.58
CA GLU A 130 -39.12 -5.23 -40.37
C GLU A 130 -40.08 -6.43 -40.35
#